data_AF-A0A3E0NU06-F1
#
_entry.id   AF-A0A3E0NU06-F1
#
_cell.length_a   1.000
_cell.length_b   1.000
_cell.length_c   1.000
_cell.angle_alpha   90.00
_cell.angle_beta   90.00
_cell.angle_gamma   90.00
#
_symmetry.space_group_name_H-M   'P 1'
#
loop_
_entity.id
_entity.type
_entity.pdbx_description
1 polymer ?
#
loop_
_entity_poly.entity_id
_entity_poly.type
_entity_poly.pdbx_seq_one_letter_code
_entity_poly.pdbx_strand_id
1 'polypeptide(L)' 'MPGKVVKVLVEAGARVEAGQGVLVLEAMKMENEIQAESSGVLAEIFVSEGQAVQGGDPLFEVVAGGEPE' A
#
# COMPACT_ATOMS: atom_id res chain seq x y z
N MET A 1 10.89 -6.79 6.67
CA MET A 1 10.35 -8.17 6.73
C MET A 1 10.01 -8.59 5.32
N PRO A 2 10.56 -9.70 4.80
CA PRO A 2 10.16 -10.21 3.50
C PRO A 2 8.72 -10.73 3.58
N GLY A 3 7.92 -10.44 2.55
CA GLY A 3 6.52 -10.82 2.47
C GLY A 3 6.07 -10.93 1.01
N LYS A 4 4.80 -11.29 0.83
CA LYS A 4 4.16 -11.34 -0.48
C LYS A 4 2.91 -10.50 -0.46
N VAL A 5 2.72 -9.65 -1.47
CA VAL A 5 1.47 -8.92 -1.66
C VAL A 5 0.40 -9.95 -2.00
N VAL A 6 -0.58 -10.12 -1.12
CA VAL A 6 -1.70 -11.03 -1.36
C VAL A 6 -2.93 -10.30 -1.85
N LYS A 7 -3.04 -9.00 -1.54
CA LYS A 7 -4.17 -8.18 -1.97
C LYS A 7 -3.81 -6.71 -2.06
N VAL A 8 -4.32 -6.04 -3.09
CA VAL A 8 -4.33 -4.57 -3.17
C VAL A 8 -5.75 -4.09 -2.91
N LEU A 9 -5.93 -3.22 -1.92
CA LEU A 9 -7.25 -2.74 -1.48
C LEU A 9 -7.63 -1.40 -2.14
N VAL A 10 -6.62 -0.62 -2.54
CA VAL A 10 -6.77 0.71 -3.11
C VAL A 10 -5.88 0.82 -4.34
N GLU A 11 -6.37 1.47 -5.39
CA GLU A 11 -5.63 1.69 -6.64
C GLU A 11 -5.03 3.10 -6.70
N ALA A 12 -3.98 3.27 -7.52
CA ALA A 12 -3.39 4.59 -7.76
C ALA A 12 -4.46 5.57 -8.30
N GLY A 13 -4.38 6.83 -7.87
CA GLY A 13 -5.37 7.87 -8.11
C GLY A 13 -6.50 7.93 -7.07
N ALA A 14 -6.65 6.92 -6.22
CA ALA A 14 -7.69 6.93 -5.19
C ALA A 14 -7.31 7.75 -3.96
N ARG A 15 -8.31 8.32 -3.29
CA ARG A 15 -8.14 9.06 -2.04
C ARG A 15 -8.06 8.08 -0.85
N VAL A 16 -7.09 8.28 0.02
CA VAL A 16 -6.84 7.47 1.23
C VAL A 16 -6.81 8.33 2.47
N GLU A 17 -7.21 7.77 3.61
CA GLU A 17 -7.10 8.40 4.93
C GLU A 17 -5.91 7.83 5.74
N ALA A 18 -5.39 8.61 6.68
CA ALA A 18 -4.37 8.13 7.61
C ALA A 18 -4.90 6.92 8.40
N GLY A 19 -4.17 5.81 8.37
CA GLY A 19 -4.60 4.54 8.97
C GLY A 19 -5.51 3.68 8.07
N GLN A 20 -5.90 4.15 6.88
CA GLN A 20 -6.65 3.34 5.93
C GLN A 20 -5.76 2.26 5.31
N GLY A 21 -6.23 1.01 5.30
CA GLY A 21 -5.56 -0.09 4.63
C GLY A 21 -5.46 0.11 3.12
N VAL A 22 -4.24 0.02 2.59
CA VAL A 22 -3.92 0.18 1.16
C VAL A 22 -3.70 -1.18 0.49
N LEU A 23 -2.99 -2.08 1.16
CA LEU A 23 -2.69 -3.43 0.67
C LEU A 23 -2.44 -4.40 1.82
N VAL A 24 -2.45 -5.69 1.52
CA VAL A 24 -2.21 -6.77 2.48
C VAL A 24 -0.99 -7.58 2.06
N LEU A 25 -0.06 -7.75 3.00
CA LEU A 25 1.13 -8.57 2.86
C LEU A 25 1.00 -9.85 3.68
N GLU A 26 1.26 -11.01 3.08
CA GLU A 26 1.47 -12.24 3.83
C GLU A 26 2.96 -12.38 4.16
N ALA A 27 3.28 -12.46 5.45
CA ALA A 27 4.62 -12.73 5.95
C ALA A 27 4.53 -13.69 7.14
N MET A 28 5.39 -14.73 7.15
CA MET A 28 5.45 -15.72 8.25
C MET A 28 4.09 -16.35 8.62
N LYS A 29 3.23 -16.62 7.62
CA LYS A 29 1.84 -17.11 7.79
C LYS A 29 0.88 -16.15 8.50
N MET A 30 1.25 -14.88 8.58
CA MET A 30 0.39 -13.80 9.07
C MET A 30 0.15 -12.79 7.95
N GLU A 31 -1.10 -12.41 7.79
CA GLU A 31 -1.50 -11.29 6.94
C GLU A 31 -1.30 -9.99 7.73
N ASN A 32 -0.59 -9.06 7.13
CA ASN A 32 -0.28 -7.74 7.67
C ASN A 32 -0.87 -6.71 6.70
N GLU A 33 -1.85 -5.96 7.19
CA GLU A 33 -2.39 -4.84 6.45
C GLU A 33 -1.44 -3.66 6.52
N ILE A 34 -1.08 -3.12 5.37
CA ILE A 34 -0.25 -1.93 5.25
C ILE A 34 -1.17 -0.73 5.09
N GLN A 35 -1.08 0.18 6.05
CA GLN A 35 -1.93 1.35 6.16
C GLN A 35 -1.22 2.59 5.62
N ALA A 36 -1.99 3.54 5.09
CA ALA A 36 -1.46 4.83 4.69
C ALA A 36 -1.00 5.62 5.94
N GLU A 37 0.21 6.15 5.90
CA GLU A 37 0.77 6.95 7.00
C GLU A 37 0.09 8.32 7.14
N SER A 38 -0.57 8.81 6.10
CA SER A 38 -1.22 10.11 6.06
C SER A 38 -2.39 10.11 5.07
N SER A 39 -3.34 11.01 5.28
CA SER A 39 -4.45 11.22 4.35
C SER A 39 -3.98 11.95 3.09
N GLY A 40 -4.43 11.52 1.91
CA GLY A 40 -4.00 12.07 0.64
C GLY A 40 -4.55 11.31 -0.55
N VAL A 41 -3.88 11.44 -1.70
CA VAL A 41 -4.15 10.63 -2.90
C VAL A 41 -3.01 9.65 -3.07
N LEU A 42 -3.36 8.39 -3.34
CA LEU A 42 -2.40 7.34 -3.65
C LEU A 42 -1.80 7.65 -5.03
N ALA A 43 -0.59 8.19 -5.07
CA ALA A 43 0.02 8.64 -6.32
C ALA A 43 0.41 7.47 -7.20
N GLU A 44 1.08 6.46 -6.61
CA GLU A 44 1.54 5.28 -7.33
C GLU A 44 1.61 4.07 -6.40
N ILE A 45 1.46 2.88 -6.99
CA ILE A 45 1.67 1.60 -6.32
C ILE A 45 2.79 0.88 -7.07
N PHE A 46 3.90 0.60 -6.38
CA PHE A 46 5.10 -0.01 -6.96
C PHE A 46 5.04 -1.54 -6.96
N VAL A 47 3.94 -2.11 -6.47
CA VAL A 47 3.77 -3.53 -6.25
C VAL A 47 2.45 -4.03 -6.80
N SER A 48 2.40 -5.33 -7.08
CA SER A 48 1.20 -6.00 -7.62
C SER A 48 0.85 -7.22 -6.80
N GLU A 49 -0.42 -7.63 -6.87
CA GLU A 49 -0.87 -8.86 -6.23
C GLU A 49 -0.04 -10.06 -6.72
N GLY A 50 0.43 -10.87 -5.78
CA GLY A 50 1.32 -11.99 -6.04
C GLY A 50 2.81 -11.65 -6.00
N GLN A 51 3.21 -10.37 -5.97
CA GLN A 51 4.61 -9.95 -5.94
C GLN A 51 5.25 -10.20 -4.57
N ALA A 52 6.49 -10.71 -4.57
CA ALA A 52 7.31 -10.80 -3.37
C ALA A 52 8.00 -9.46 -3.11
N VAL A 53 8.00 -9.01 -1.85
CA VAL A 53 8.59 -7.75 -1.39
C VAL A 53 9.54 -8.01 -0.23
N GLN A 54 10.55 -7.16 -0.06
CA GLN A 54 11.50 -7.22 1.04
C GLN A 54 11.29 -6.09 2.05
N GLY A 55 11.94 -6.22 3.20
CA GLY A 55 11.91 -5.15 4.20
C GLY A 55 12.67 -3.93 3.70
N GLY A 56 11.96 -2.81 3.52
CA GLY A 56 12.53 -1.56 3.03
C GLY A 56 12.21 -1.27 1.56
N ASP A 57 11.56 -2.20 0.85
CA ASP A 57 11.09 -1.92 -0.51
C ASP A 57 9.94 -0.90 -0.47
N PRO A 58 9.94 0.11 -1.36
CA PRO A 58 8.81 1.03 -1.49
C PRO A 58 7.59 0.26 -2.00
N LEU A 59 6.45 0.44 -1.34
CA LEU A 59 5.21 -0.27 -1.68
C LEU A 59 4.25 0.61 -2.46
N PHE A 60 4.03 1.83 -1.98
CA PHE A 60 3.18 2.84 -2.59
C PHE A 60 3.61 4.23 -2.11
N GLU A 61 3.15 5.28 -2.80
CA GLU A 61 3.37 6.68 -2.45
C GLU A 61 2.04 7.39 -2.24
N VAL A 62 1.94 8.20 -1.18
CA VAL A 62 0.77 9.04 -0.89
C VAL A 62 1.17 10.50 -0.93
N VAL A 63 0.48 11.29 -1.75
CA VAL A 63 0.64 12.74 -1.82
C VAL A 63 -0.39 13.39 -0.92
N ALA A 64 0.08 13.96 0.19
CA ALA A 64 -0.76 14.71 1.12
C ALA A 64 -1.30 15.98 0.46
N GLY A 65 -2.62 16.14 0.45
CA GLY A 65 -3.29 17.31 -0.14
C GLY A 65 -3.42 17.30 -1.66
N GLY A 66 -3.15 16.17 -2.32
CA GLY A 66 -3.50 16.00 -3.73
C GLY A 66 -5.02 15.99 -3.92
N GLU A 67 -5.52 16.73 -4.90
CA GLU A 67 -6.84 16.46 -5.47
C GLU A 67 -6.68 15.28 -6.44
N PRO A 68 -7.56 14.26 -6.40
CA PRO A 68 -7.56 13.24 -7.44
C PRO A 68 -7.89 13.93 -8.78
N GLU A 69 -7.00 13.83 -9.77
CA GLU A 69 -7.25 14.29 -11.16
C GLU A 69 -8.37 13.48 -11.84
#